data_AF-I0JN99-F1
#
_entry.id   AF-I0JN99-F1
#
_cell.length_a   1.000
_cell.length_b   1.000
_cell.length_c   1.000
_cell.angle_alpha   90.00
_cell.angle_beta   90.00
_cell.angle_gamma   90.00
#
_symmetry.space_group_name_H-M   'P 1'
#
loop_
_entity.id
_entity.type
_entity.pdbx_description
1 polymer ?
#
loop_
_entity_poly.entity_id
_entity_poly.type
_entity_poly.pdbx_seq_one_letter_code
_entity_poly.pdbx_strand_id
1 'polypeptide(L)'
;MGAYWFSAYLEKEGGGEVEERLVYGEKFVRNHSGSKSYVQMNTDGFFVTPGYVMLDNFEPISFSSTPVETAGNYIKRGCSLLLIQHLVTSIRHYRQLYDEYLNKLSGIPVNYMVVPVINAKLIKAEMVRFFARKGCPFLCIEVDLINDLKNVSWEWLVQAQAYKRIPLTIRVKDSENTSNNYSELWSSLSKQYGIIKLSELQDDEIVSFQNLKDSGIFPSRGRLTSGGQADYNLFWKTQHSLIDEQEKFIYHNPVPNVTIMNGQVKQVNQTLVDRKPGTHIQVKLHKHFV
;
A
#
# COMPACT_ATOMS: atom_id res chain seq x y z
N MET A 1 -18.32 -15.97 -8.63
CA MET A 1 -17.81 -15.54 -7.32
C MET A 1 -18.27 -16.52 -6.26
N GLY A 2 -17.32 -17.17 -5.58
CA GLY A 2 -17.58 -18.22 -4.60
C GLY A 2 -17.77 -17.70 -3.17
N ALA A 3 -18.26 -18.56 -2.30
CA ALA A 3 -18.29 -18.37 -0.85
C ALA A 3 -17.44 -19.50 -0.24
N TYR A 4 -16.43 -19.15 0.55
CA TYR A 4 -15.54 -20.13 1.15
C TYR A 4 -15.06 -19.66 2.53
N TRP A 5 -14.50 -20.57 3.31
CA TRP A 5 -13.94 -20.27 4.60
C TRP A 5 -12.65 -21.05 4.83
N PHE A 6 -11.78 -20.54 5.69
CA PHE A 6 -10.56 -21.22 6.10
C PHE A 6 -10.17 -20.84 7.52
N SER A 7 -9.38 -21.70 8.15
CA SER A 7 -8.77 -21.41 9.44
C SER A 7 -7.39 -20.82 9.22
N ALA A 8 -7.10 -19.69 9.88
CA ALA A 8 -5.81 -19.04 9.83
C ALA A 8 -5.34 -18.68 11.24
N TYR A 9 -4.04 -18.86 11.47
CA TYR A 9 -3.40 -18.34 12.68
C TYR A 9 -3.24 -16.83 12.53
N LEU A 10 -3.77 -16.08 13.49
CA LEU A 10 -3.66 -14.63 13.54
C LEU A 10 -2.92 -14.23 14.79
N GLU A 11 -1.83 -13.48 14.62
CA GLU A 11 -1.13 -12.87 15.74
C GLU A 11 -1.99 -11.75 16.36
N LYS A 12 -2.22 -11.87 17.67
CA LYS A 12 -2.80 -10.83 18.51
C LYS A 12 -1.79 -10.45 19.59
N GLU A 13 -1.97 -9.27 20.17
CA GLU A 13 -1.25 -8.87 21.37
C GLU A 13 -1.58 -9.86 22.51
N GLY A 14 -0.62 -10.70 22.90
CA GLY A 14 -0.78 -11.73 23.94
C GLY A 14 -0.69 -13.19 23.47
N GLY A 15 -0.46 -13.44 22.18
CA GLY A 15 -0.38 -14.78 21.58
C GLY A 15 -1.28 -14.91 20.36
N GLY A 16 -0.94 -15.78 19.42
CA GLY A 16 -1.77 -15.96 18.24
C GLY A 16 -2.87 -17.00 18.46
N GLU A 17 -4.03 -16.73 17.86
CA GLU A 17 -5.19 -17.60 17.89
C GLU A 17 -5.51 -18.09 16.48
N VAL A 18 -5.94 -19.35 16.37
CA VAL A 18 -6.52 -19.84 15.13
C VAL A 18 -7.94 -19.29 15.03
N GLU A 19 -8.19 -18.43 14.05
CA GLU A 19 -9.52 -17.91 13.76
C GLU A 19 -10.01 -18.41 12.40
N GLU A 20 -11.32 -18.61 12.30
CA GLU A 20 -11.98 -18.83 11.03
C GLU A 20 -12.16 -17.49 10.30
N ARG A 21 -11.95 -17.54 8.97
CA ARG A 21 -12.16 -16.42 8.06
C ARG A 21 -13.10 -16.84 6.95
N LEU A 22 -14.21 -16.12 6.85
CA LEU A 22 -15.22 -16.31 5.82
C LEU A 22 -14.98 -15.31 4.69
N VAL A 23 -15.02 -15.78 3.46
CA VAL A 23 -14.95 -14.97 2.24
C VAL A 23 -16.25 -15.12 1.47
N TYR A 24 -16.87 -13.99 1.12
CA TYR A 24 -18.04 -13.94 0.25
C TYR A 24 -17.81 -12.93 -0.87
N GLY A 25 -17.74 -13.41 -2.10
CA GLY A 25 -17.37 -12.57 -3.23
C GLY A 25 -15.92 -12.13 -3.11
N GLU A 26 -15.70 -10.83 -2.94
CA GLU A 26 -14.35 -10.27 -2.88
C GLU A 26 -13.94 -9.79 -1.48
N LYS A 27 -14.76 -10.06 -0.45
CA LYS A 27 -14.58 -9.50 0.90
C LYS A 27 -14.56 -10.58 1.97
N PHE A 28 -13.86 -10.27 3.06
CA PHE A 28 -14.03 -10.98 4.32
C PHE A 28 -15.37 -10.59 4.96
N VAL A 29 -16.12 -11.57 5.46
CA VAL A 29 -17.41 -11.37 6.13
C VAL A 29 -17.37 -11.95 7.54
N ARG A 30 -18.17 -11.38 8.45
CA ARG A 30 -18.18 -11.80 9.86
C ARG A 30 -18.96 -13.11 10.08
N ASN A 31 -20.08 -13.23 9.39
CA ASN A 31 -21.00 -14.36 9.51
C ASN A 31 -21.23 -14.95 8.11
N HIS A 32 -21.68 -16.20 8.06
CA HIS A 32 -22.28 -16.75 6.85
C HIS A 32 -23.37 -15.80 6.36
N SER A 33 -23.17 -15.21 5.20
CA SER A 33 -24.08 -14.24 4.61
C SER A 33 -24.66 -14.80 3.31
N GLY A 34 -25.98 -14.66 3.14
CA GLY A 34 -26.72 -15.18 2.00
C GLY A 34 -27.07 -16.67 2.10
N SER A 35 -27.75 -17.18 1.07
CA SER A 35 -28.26 -18.56 0.99
C SER A 35 -27.27 -19.56 0.40
N LYS A 36 -26.03 -19.14 0.11
CA LYS A 36 -25.03 -19.98 -0.55
C LYS A 36 -24.29 -20.85 0.46
N SER A 37 -24.03 -22.11 0.09
CA SER A 37 -23.13 -22.97 0.83
C SER A 37 -21.70 -22.42 0.75
N TYR A 38 -21.02 -22.43 1.89
CA TYR A 38 -19.62 -22.06 1.98
C TYR A 38 -18.77 -23.33 1.82
N VAL A 39 -17.77 -23.28 0.95
CA VAL A 39 -16.81 -24.37 0.78
C VAL A 39 -15.64 -24.18 1.75
N GLN A 40 -15.23 -25.22 2.46
CA GLN A 40 -14.01 -25.17 3.26
C GLN A 40 -12.79 -25.20 2.33
N MET A 41 -11.94 -24.19 2.44
CA MET A 41 -10.62 -24.18 1.82
C MET A 41 -9.63 -24.83 2.78
N ASN A 42 -9.02 -25.93 2.36
CA ASN A 42 -7.98 -26.57 3.16
C ASN A 42 -6.69 -25.73 3.11
N THR A 43 -6.32 -25.16 4.25
CA THR A 43 -5.08 -24.40 4.48
C THR A 43 -4.07 -25.18 5.33
N ASP A 44 -4.29 -26.47 5.55
CA ASP A 44 -3.35 -27.35 6.22
C ASP A 44 -2.03 -27.35 5.46
N GLY A 45 -0.93 -27.19 6.20
CA GLY A 45 0.40 -27.03 5.62
C GLY A 45 0.71 -25.62 5.09
N PHE A 46 -0.19 -24.63 5.26
CA PHE A 46 0.08 -23.23 4.92
C PHE A 46 0.09 -22.28 6.11
N PHE A 47 0.98 -21.29 6.08
CA PHE A 47 0.88 -20.05 6.84
C PHE A 47 0.15 -19.00 5.99
N VAL A 48 -0.78 -18.27 6.61
CA VAL A 48 -1.62 -17.29 5.91
C VAL A 48 -1.27 -15.90 6.41
N THR A 49 -1.00 -14.97 5.50
CA THR A 49 -0.78 -13.55 5.84
C THR A 49 -1.73 -12.65 5.06
N PRO A 50 -1.96 -11.41 5.53
CA PRO A 50 -2.60 -10.39 4.70
C PRO A 50 -1.86 -10.21 3.36
N GLY A 51 -2.62 -9.90 2.31
CA GLY A 51 -2.04 -9.50 1.04
C GLY A 51 -1.18 -8.25 1.22
N TYR A 52 -0.02 -8.21 0.59
CA TYR A 52 0.90 -7.10 0.76
C TYR A 52 0.39 -5.86 0.02
N VAL A 53 0.63 -4.72 0.63
CA VAL A 53 0.50 -3.40 0.00
C VAL A 53 1.92 -2.91 -0.21
N MET A 54 2.32 -2.73 -1.47
CA MET A 54 3.71 -2.43 -1.81
C MET A 54 3.84 -1.06 -2.46
N LEU A 55 4.95 -0.36 -2.22
CA LEU A 55 5.35 0.82 -2.99
C LEU A 55 6.26 0.38 -4.14
N ASP A 56 6.12 0.98 -5.32
CA ASP A 56 6.90 0.62 -6.51
C ASP A 56 8.36 1.12 -6.48
N ASN A 57 9.08 0.91 -5.37
CA ASN A 57 10.45 1.37 -5.20
C ASN A 57 11.47 0.50 -5.96
N PHE A 58 11.30 -0.82 -5.97
CA PHE A 58 12.25 -1.77 -6.55
C PHE A 58 12.24 -1.76 -8.09
N GLU A 59 11.06 -1.86 -8.70
CA GLU A 59 10.84 -1.77 -10.15
C GLU A 59 9.76 -0.71 -10.42
N PRO A 60 10.09 0.60 -10.41
CA PRO A 60 9.10 1.65 -10.57
C PRO A 60 8.34 1.53 -11.89
N ILE A 61 7.01 1.47 -11.81
CA ILE A 61 6.16 1.25 -13.00
C ILE A 61 6.24 2.44 -13.96
N SER A 62 6.46 3.64 -13.43
CA SER A 62 6.63 4.86 -14.22
C SER A 62 7.72 4.73 -15.29
N PHE A 63 8.82 4.05 -14.96
CA PHE A 63 9.99 3.85 -15.82
C PHE A 63 10.01 2.51 -16.57
N SER A 64 9.08 1.61 -16.25
CA SER A 64 9.00 0.31 -16.92
C SER A 64 8.57 0.45 -18.39
N SER A 65 9.28 -0.26 -19.27
CA SER A 65 8.90 -0.47 -20.67
C SER A 65 7.77 -1.49 -20.81
N THR A 66 7.62 -2.40 -19.84
CA THR A 66 6.57 -3.42 -19.80
C THR A 66 5.78 -3.35 -18.47
N PRO A 67 4.97 -2.30 -18.23
CA PRO A 67 4.22 -2.09 -16.98
C PRO A 67 3.39 -3.29 -16.51
N VAL A 68 2.80 -4.03 -17.45
CA VAL A 68 1.99 -5.23 -17.17
C VAL A 68 2.84 -6.36 -16.60
N GLU A 69 4.05 -6.57 -17.12
CA GLU A 69 4.97 -7.60 -16.66
C GLU A 69 5.59 -7.22 -15.33
N THR A 70 6.04 -5.97 -15.19
CA THR A 70 6.52 -5.41 -13.92
C THR A 70 5.48 -5.53 -12.81
N ALA A 71 4.23 -5.13 -13.06
CA ALA A 71 3.13 -5.34 -12.11
C ALA A 71 2.91 -6.83 -11.79
N GLY A 72 3.09 -7.71 -12.78
CA GLY A 72 3.08 -9.15 -12.57
C GLY A 72 4.15 -9.64 -11.60
N ASN A 73 5.35 -9.06 -11.62
CA ASN A 73 6.42 -9.38 -10.68
C ASN A 73 6.04 -8.99 -9.24
N TYR A 74 5.39 -7.83 -9.04
CA TYR A 74 4.85 -7.46 -7.74
C TYR A 74 3.83 -8.47 -7.21
N ILE A 75 2.90 -8.95 -8.06
CA ILE A 75 1.91 -9.97 -7.65
C ILE A 75 2.60 -11.26 -7.21
N LYS A 76 3.62 -11.71 -7.94
CA LYS A 76 4.39 -12.92 -7.58
C LYS A 76 5.06 -12.82 -6.20
N ARG A 77 5.36 -11.60 -5.77
CA ARG A 77 5.92 -11.29 -4.45
C ARG A 77 4.86 -11.13 -3.36
N GLY A 78 3.59 -11.33 -3.67
CA GLY A 78 2.48 -11.24 -2.71
C GLY A 78 1.74 -9.91 -2.71
N CYS A 79 2.00 -9.03 -3.68
CA CYS A 79 1.31 -7.75 -3.79
C CYS A 79 -0.16 -7.94 -4.19
N SER A 80 -1.04 -7.37 -3.38
CA SER A 80 -2.49 -7.30 -3.63
C SER A 80 -2.98 -5.87 -3.90
N LEU A 81 -2.16 -4.87 -3.55
CA LEU A 81 -2.37 -3.46 -3.86
C LEU A 81 -1.00 -2.80 -4.08
N LEU A 82 -0.79 -2.26 -5.28
CA LEU A 82 0.44 -1.56 -5.63
C LEU A 82 0.25 -0.04 -5.52
N LEU A 83 1.12 0.62 -4.76
CA LEU A 83 1.23 2.06 -4.71
C LEU A 83 2.25 2.49 -5.76
N ILE A 84 1.76 3.15 -6.81
CA ILE A 84 2.56 3.49 -7.98
C ILE A 84 2.92 4.97 -7.91
N GLN A 85 4.22 5.26 -7.92
CA GLN A 85 4.73 6.63 -7.88
C GLN A 85 4.46 7.35 -9.21
N HIS A 86 3.89 8.54 -9.11
CA HIS A 86 3.69 9.46 -10.24
C HIS A 86 4.54 10.71 -10.03
N LEU A 87 5.61 10.85 -10.82
CA LEU A 87 6.50 11.99 -10.75
C LEU A 87 5.83 13.24 -11.35
N VAL A 88 5.60 14.25 -10.52
CA VAL A 88 4.99 15.51 -10.93
C VAL A 88 6.08 16.48 -11.36
N THR A 89 6.29 16.57 -12.68
CA THR A 89 7.37 17.36 -13.28
C THR A 89 6.94 18.75 -13.77
N SER A 90 5.64 19.04 -13.79
CA SER A 90 5.11 20.30 -14.35
C SER A 90 4.07 20.97 -13.45
N ILE A 91 4.29 22.25 -13.12
CA ILE A 91 3.30 23.07 -12.40
C ILE A 91 2.07 23.38 -13.28
N ARG A 92 2.24 23.44 -14.60
CA ARG A 92 1.15 23.81 -15.51
C ARG A 92 0.30 22.62 -15.95
N HIS A 93 0.92 21.47 -16.16
CA HIS A 93 0.28 20.33 -16.81
C HIS A 93 0.03 19.12 -15.89
N TYR A 94 0.30 19.20 -14.58
CA TYR A 94 0.17 18.06 -13.65
C TYR A 94 -1.19 17.36 -13.69
N ARG A 95 -2.29 18.09 -13.95
CA ARG A 95 -3.63 17.49 -14.01
C ARG A 95 -3.78 16.57 -15.22
N GLN A 96 -3.39 17.07 -16.39
CA GLN A 96 -3.42 16.31 -17.64
C GLN A 96 -2.45 15.12 -17.56
N LEU A 97 -1.23 15.35 -17.10
CA LEU A 97 -0.22 14.30 -16.93
C LEU A 97 -0.68 13.20 -15.96
N TYR A 98 -1.44 13.54 -14.93
CA TYR A 98 -2.02 12.55 -14.02
C TYR A 98 -3.08 11.68 -14.71
N ASP A 99 -3.98 12.29 -15.50
CA ASP A 99 -5.02 11.54 -16.21
C ASP A 99 -4.41 10.68 -17.34
N GLU A 100 -3.39 11.18 -18.05
CA GLU A 100 -2.58 10.39 -18.99
C GLU A 100 -1.86 9.23 -18.30
N TYR A 101 -1.34 9.46 -17.09
CA TYR A 101 -0.69 8.43 -16.30
C TYR A 101 -1.67 7.33 -15.89
N LEU A 102 -2.89 7.68 -15.48
CA LEU A 102 -3.94 6.69 -15.21
C LEU A 102 -4.28 5.84 -16.45
N ASN A 103 -4.32 6.46 -17.63
CA ASN A 103 -4.55 5.74 -18.88
C ASN A 103 -3.38 4.78 -19.19
N LYS A 104 -2.12 5.19 -18.95
CA LYS A 104 -0.95 4.30 -19.12
C LYS A 104 -1.01 3.08 -18.20
N LEU A 105 -1.57 3.25 -17.00
CA LEU A 105 -1.74 2.15 -16.03
C LEU A 105 -2.96 1.27 -16.32
N SER A 106 -3.82 1.67 -17.27
CA SER A 106 -4.95 0.83 -17.67
C SER A 106 -4.45 -0.50 -18.23
N GLY A 107 -4.87 -1.60 -17.61
CA GLY A 107 -4.50 -2.95 -18.06
C GLY A 107 -3.48 -3.69 -17.18
N ILE A 108 -2.86 -3.04 -16.18
CA ILE A 108 -1.97 -3.77 -15.26
C ILE A 108 -2.77 -4.79 -14.42
N PRO A 109 -2.24 -5.99 -14.12
CA PRO A 109 -2.99 -7.10 -13.52
C PRO A 109 -3.17 -6.98 -11.99
N VAL A 110 -2.78 -5.86 -11.39
CA VAL A 110 -2.81 -5.61 -9.94
C VAL A 110 -3.70 -4.42 -9.64
N ASN A 111 -4.43 -4.44 -8.53
CA ASN A 111 -5.08 -3.22 -8.06
C ASN A 111 -4.02 -2.18 -7.68
N TYR A 112 -4.29 -0.91 -7.94
CA TYR A 112 -3.30 0.12 -7.70
C TYR A 112 -3.88 1.42 -7.15
N MET A 113 -3.03 2.18 -6.48
CA MET A 113 -3.26 3.58 -6.13
C MET A 113 -2.10 4.41 -6.65
N VAL A 114 -2.36 5.66 -7.03
CA VAL A 114 -1.29 6.57 -7.46
C VAL A 114 -0.80 7.41 -6.29
N VAL A 115 0.52 7.42 -6.08
CA VAL A 115 1.22 8.26 -5.11
C VAL A 115 1.92 9.40 -5.85
N PRO A 116 1.43 10.65 -5.79
CA PRO A 116 2.15 11.77 -6.36
C PRO A 116 3.47 12.01 -5.64
N VAL A 117 4.54 12.14 -6.41
CA VAL A 117 5.87 12.55 -5.95
C VAL A 117 6.15 13.94 -6.50
N ILE A 118 6.35 14.91 -5.63
CA ILE A 118 6.52 16.32 -6.00
C ILE A 118 7.78 16.86 -5.36
N ASN A 119 8.65 17.48 -6.15
CA ASN A 119 9.82 18.16 -5.59
C ASN A 119 9.39 19.31 -4.67
N ALA A 120 10.06 19.45 -3.52
CA ALA A 120 9.78 20.48 -2.52
C ALA A 120 9.78 21.91 -3.10
N LYS A 121 10.59 22.19 -4.12
CA LYS A 121 10.64 23.50 -4.80
C LYS A 121 9.38 23.79 -5.62
N LEU A 122 8.69 22.75 -6.08
CA LEU A 122 7.57 22.84 -7.02
C LEU A 122 6.21 22.73 -6.34
N ILE A 123 6.14 22.22 -5.10
CA ILE A 123 4.87 21.95 -4.43
C ILE A 123 4.06 23.24 -4.23
N LYS A 124 2.78 23.17 -4.60
CA LYS A 124 1.81 24.26 -4.42
C LYS A 124 0.55 23.74 -3.73
N ALA A 125 -0.12 24.63 -3.02
CA ALA A 125 -1.35 24.34 -2.29
C ALA A 125 -2.47 23.79 -3.21
N GLU A 126 -2.52 24.22 -4.47
CA GLU A 126 -3.45 23.69 -5.46
C GLU A 126 -3.17 22.23 -5.87
N MET A 127 -1.91 21.80 -5.92
CA MET A 127 -1.54 20.42 -6.22
C MET A 127 -1.99 19.50 -5.08
N VAL A 128 -1.74 19.91 -3.83
CA VAL A 128 -2.20 19.18 -2.64
C VAL A 128 -3.72 19.00 -2.67
N ARG A 129 -4.48 20.06 -2.97
CA ARG A 129 -5.94 19.99 -3.15
C ARG A 129 -6.35 19.02 -4.24
N PHE A 130 -5.69 19.09 -5.39
CA PHE A 130 -5.99 18.23 -6.53
C PHE A 130 -5.79 16.75 -6.19
N PHE A 131 -4.62 16.38 -5.65
CA PHE A 131 -4.31 14.98 -5.36
C PHE A 131 -5.13 14.41 -4.20
N ALA A 132 -5.43 15.22 -3.18
CA ALA A 132 -6.37 14.85 -2.13
C ALA A 132 -7.76 14.53 -2.71
N ARG A 133 -8.27 15.38 -3.62
CA ARG A 133 -9.57 15.16 -4.30
C ARG A 133 -9.58 13.94 -5.21
N LYS A 134 -8.47 13.67 -5.92
CA LYS A 134 -8.30 12.44 -6.71
C LYS A 134 -8.18 11.17 -5.84
N GLY A 135 -8.09 11.32 -4.51
CA GLY A 135 -8.09 10.20 -3.57
C GLY A 135 -6.75 9.48 -3.49
N CYS A 136 -5.64 10.19 -3.70
CA CYS A 136 -4.31 9.63 -3.50
C CYS A 136 -4.12 9.28 -2.01
N PRO A 137 -3.44 8.16 -1.67
CA PRO A 137 -3.30 7.69 -0.30
C PRO A 137 -2.40 8.60 0.54
N PHE A 138 -1.35 9.16 -0.06
CA PHE A 138 -0.47 10.15 0.51
C PHE A 138 0.30 10.88 -0.60
N LEU A 139 1.00 11.96 -0.25
CA LEU A 139 1.87 12.70 -1.16
C LEU A 139 3.32 12.57 -0.67
N CYS A 140 4.21 12.22 -1.60
CA CYS A 140 5.64 12.15 -1.35
C CYS A 140 6.31 13.44 -1.81
N ILE A 141 7.05 14.09 -0.92
CA ILE A 141 7.80 15.30 -1.20
C ILE A 141 9.24 14.91 -1.41
N GLU A 142 9.72 15.03 -2.65
CA GLU A 142 11.12 14.81 -2.98
C GLU A 142 11.94 16.04 -2.57
N VAL A 143 13.02 15.80 -1.82
CA VAL A 143 13.88 16.83 -1.26
C VAL A 143 15.30 16.64 -1.79
N ASP A 144 15.80 17.65 -2.51
CA ASP A 144 17.19 17.68 -2.96
C ASP A 144 18.11 18.22 -1.86
N LEU A 145 17.71 19.33 -1.22
CA LEU A 145 18.47 20.01 -0.18
C LEU A 145 17.60 20.31 1.05
N ILE A 146 18.18 20.30 2.24
CA ILE A 146 17.47 20.62 3.49
C ILE A 146 16.82 22.01 3.49
N ASN A 147 17.42 22.98 2.79
CA ASN A 147 16.86 24.32 2.66
C ASN A 147 15.58 24.34 1.82
N ASP A 148 15.36 23.34 0.96
CA ASP A 148 14.13 23.26 0.17
C ASP A 148 12.92 23.06 1.09
N LEU A 149 13.05 22.23 2.14
CA LEU A 149 12.00 22.04 3.14
C LEU A 149 11.69 23.33 3.91
N LYS A 150 12.70 24.17 4.20
CA LYS A 150 12.50 25.44 4.90
C LYS A 150 11.78 26.48 4.04
N ASN A 151 11.96 26.41 2.72
CA ASN A 151 11.37 27.34 1.77
C ASN A 151 9.92 26.99 1.40
N VAL A 152 9.46 25.76 1.71
CA VAL A 152 8.06 25.37 1.52
C VAL A 152 7.17 26.17 2.46
N SER A 153 6.13 26.79 1.90
CA SER A 153 5.13 27.51 2.69
C SER A 153 4.12 26.52 3.30
N TRP A 154 4.53 25.78 4.33
CA TRP A 154 3.78 24.68 4.95
C TRP A 154 2.38 25.06 5.43
N GLU A 155 2.23 26.26 5.99
CA GLU A 155 0.94 26.80 6.44
C GLU A 155 -0.11 26.75 5.32
N TRP A 156 0.26 27.19 4.12
CA TRP A 156 -0.62 27.18 2.95
C TRP A 156 -0.93 25.76 2.48
N LEU A 157 0.02 24.83 2.59
CA LEU A 157 -0.23 23.41 2.25
C LEU A 157 -1.19 22.74 3.22
N VAL A 158 -1.11 23.07 4.52
CA VAL A 158 -2.02 22.56 5.54
C VAL A 158 -3.41 23.20 5.40
N GLN A 159 -3.49 24.51 5.18
CA GLN A 159 -4.76 25.20 4.93
C GLN A 159 -5.47 24.67 3.68
N ALA A 160 -4.72 24.33 2.62
CA ALA A 160 -5.26 23.70 1.42
C ALA A 160 -5.97 22.37 1.70
N GLN A 161 -5.69 21.72 2.82
CA GLN A 161 -6.26 20.43 3.22
C GLN A 161 -7.48 20.54 4.14
N ALA A 162 -8.05 21.74 4.32
CA ALA A 162 -9.20 21.97 5.20
C ALA A 162 -10.40 21.04 4.90
N TYR A 163 -10.65 20.72 3.63
CA TYR A 163 -11.78 19.86 3.23
C TYR A 163 -11.44 18.37 3.21
N LYS A 164 -10.23 18.02 2.76
CA LYS A 164 -9.77 16.63 2.66
C LYS A 164 -8.28 16.61 2.96
N ARG A 165 -7.93 15.98 4.09
CA ARG A 165 -6.54 15.80 4.50
C ARG A 165 -5.90 14.65 3.72
N ILE A 166 -4.64 14.83 3.35
CA ILE A 166 -3.81 13.81 2.74
C ILE A 166 -2.49 13.74 3.52
N PRO A 167 -2.07 12.55 3.99
CA PRO A 167 -0.77 12.40 4.62
C PRO A 167 0.37 12.84 3.71
N LEU A 168 1.42 13.37 4.33
CA LEU A 168 2.65 13.76 3.64
C LEU A 168 3.80 12.88 4.13
N THR A 169 4.70 12.55 3.22
CA THR A 169 6.00 11.94 3.53
C THR A 169 7.10 12.65 2.76
N ILE A 170 8.34 12.51 3.21
CA ILE A 170 9.50 13.06 2.50
C ILE A 170 10.36 11.92 1.95
N ARG A 171 10.92 12.15 0.77
CA ARG A 171 11.94 11.30 0.15
C ARG A 171 13.19 12.14 -0.09
N VAL A 172 14.31 11.77 0.53
CA VAL A 172 15.58 12.47 0.36
C VAL A 172 16.36 11.78 -0.76
N LYS A 173 16.86 12.56 -1.72
CA LYS A 173 17.56 12.01 -2.89
C LYS A 173 18.99 11.57 -2.59
N ASP A 174 19.61 12.18 -1.57
CA ASP A 174 21.01 11.98 -1.20
C ASP A 174 21.09 11.40 0.22
N SER A 175 21.19 10.07 0.33
CA SER A 175 21.12 9.33 1.61
C SER A 175 22.46 9.22 2.34
N GLU A 176 23.58 9.54 1.69
CA GLU A 176 24.90 9.09 2.16
C GLU A 176 25.50 9.87 3.36
N ASN A 177 24.96 11.02 3.79
CA ASN A 177 25.62 11.77 4.89
C ASN A 177 24.77 12.71 5.77
N THR A 178 23.43 12.74 5.66
CA THR A 178 22.62 13.78 6.37
C THR A 178 21.25 13.33 6.93
N SER A 179 20.94 12.03 6.97
CA SER A 179 19.60 11.50 7.28
C SER A 179 18.97 12.04 8.59
N ASN A 180 19.73 12.11 9.68
CA ASN A 180 19.21 12.56 10.98
C ASN A 180 18.67 14.00 10.94
N ASN A 181 19.34 14.91 10.23
CA ASN A 181 18.93 16.31 10.15
C ASN A 181 17.60 16.48 9.40
N TYR A 182 17.34 15.66 8.38
CA TYR A 182 16.07 15.69 7.64
C TYR A 182 14.91 15.14 8.46
N SER A 183 15.10 14.01 9.16
CA SER A 183 14.05 13.36 9.95
C SER A 183 13.63 14.21 11.15
N GLU A 184 14.59 14.83 11.84
CA GLU A 184 14.33 15.77 12.94
C GLU A 184 13.59 17.02 12.45
N LEU A 185 14.08 17.64 11.37
CA LEU A 185 13.43 18.81 10.78
C LEU A 185 12.00 18.48 10.33
N TRP A 186 11.80 17.36 9.64
CA TRP A 186 10.49 16.93 9.18
C TRP A 186 9.54 16.66 10.35
N SER A 187 10.03 16.04 11.42
CA SER A 187 9.25 15.81 12.64
C SER A 187 8.86 17.12 13.32
N SER A 188 9.78 18.09 13.39
CA SER A 188 9.51 19.43 13.91
C SER A 188 8.45 20.17 13.09
N LEU A 189 8.62 20.22 11.76
CA LEU A 189 7.66 20.84 10.84
C LEU A 189 6.29 20.16 10.94
N SER A 190 6.27 18.83 11.01
CA SER A 190 5.02 18.07 11.11
C SER A 190 4.27 18.39 12.39
N LYS A 191 4.99 18.52 13.52
CA LYS A 191 4.40 18.90 14.81
C LYS A 191 3.94 20.35 14.81
N GLN A 192 4.77 21.27 14.31
CA GLN A 192 4.49 22.71 14.26
C GLN A 192 3.21 23.01 13.47
N TYR A 193 3.05 22.40 12.29
CA TYR A 193 1.94 22.68 11.39
C TYR A 193 0.81 21.64 11.46
N GLY A 194 0.91 20.63 12.34
CA GLY A 194 -0.09 19.56 12.48
C GLY A 194 -0.23 18.68 11.23
N ILE A 195 0.87 18.43 10.53
CA ILE A 195 0.91 17.59 9.33
C ILE A 195 0.72 16.13 9.75
N ILE A 196 -0.13 15.41 9.02
CA ILE A 196 -0.21 13.96 9.12
C ILE A 196 1.01 13.39 8.39
N LYS A 197 2.03 13.00 9.15
CA LYS A 197 3.21 12.34 8.59
C LYS A 197 3.02 10.83 8.50
N LEU A 198 3.58 10.21 7.45
CA LEU A 198 3.84 8.78 7.44
C LEU A 198 5.21 8.49 8.06
N SER A 199 5.34 7.31 8.67
CA SER A 199 6.63 6.75 9.08
C SER A 199 7.48 6.43 7.85
N GLU A 200 8.81 6.30 8.03
CA GLU A 200 9.77 6.12 6.94
C GLU A 200 9.33 5.03 5.94
N LEU A 201 9.19 5.42 4.67
CA LEU A 201 8.78 4.59 3.52
C LEU A 201 9.96 4.35 2.56
N GLN A 202 11.16 4.80 2.92
CA GLN A 202 12.30 4.88 2.01
C GLN A 202 12.98 3.52 1.83
N ASP A 203 13.04 2.71 2.88
CA ASP A 203 13.79 1.45 2.87
C ASP A 203 12.89 0.23 2.62
N ASP A 204 11.62 0.33 3.02
CA ASP A 204 10.67 -0.79 2.92
C ASP A 204 9.81 -0.72 1.67
N GLU A 205 9.76 -1.83 0.94
CA GLU A 205 8.81 -2.01 -0.15
C GLU A 205 7.38 -2.24 0.36
N ILE A 206 7.24 -2.97 1.47
CA ILE A 206 5.94 -3.29 2.06
C ILE A 206 5.54 -2.16 3.01
N VAL A 207 4.35 -1.61 2.80
CA VAL A 207 3.85 -0.50 3.62
C VAL A 207 3.50 -1.01 5.02
N SER A 208 4.15 -0.42 6.04
CA SER A 208 3.91 -0.76 7.44
C SER A 208 2.45 -0.57 7.85
N PHE A 209 2.00 -1.34 8.85
CA PHE A 209 0.61 -1.28 9.31
C PHE A 209 0.18 0.12 9.79
N GLN A 210 1.09 0.85 10.43
CA GLN A 210 0.83 2.24 10.84
C GLN A 210 0.61 3.14 9.62
N ASN A 211 1.45 3.01 8.60
CA ASN A 211 1.30 3.76 7.36
C ASN A 211 0.01 3.41 6.60
N LEU A 212 -0.47 2.16 6.68
CA LEU A 212 -1.76 1.75 6.12
C LEU A 212 -2.95 2.44 6.81
N LYS A 213 -2.88 2.63 8.14
CA LYS A 213 -3.88 3.40 8.90
C LYS A 213 -3.86 4.86 8.52
N ASP A 214 -2.68 5.48 8.57
CA ASP A 214 -2.54 6.92 8.34
C ASP A 214 -2.92 7.30 6.90
N SER A 215 -2.60 6.45 5.92
CA SER A 215 -2.98 6.62 4.50
C SER A 215 -4.45 6.33 4.18
N GLY A 216 -5.23 5.79 5.13
CA GLY A 216 -6.64 5.42 4.89
C GLY A 216 -6.82 4.21 3.98
N ILE A 217 -5.78 3.39 3.78
CA ILE A 217 -5.87 2.11 3.08
C ILE A 217 -6.51 1.06 4.00
N PHE A 218 -6.11 1.04 5.27
CA PHE A 218 -6.80 0.29 6.32
C PHE A 218 -8.11 1.00 6.69
N PRO A 219 -9.23 0.29 6.96
CA PRO A 219 -9.38 -1.15 7.13
C PRO A 219 -9.70 -1.93 5.85
N SER A 220 -9.75 -1.26 4.70
CA SER A 220 -10.15 -1.93 3.46
C SER A 220 -9.17 -3.01 3.00
N ARG A 221 -7.86 -2.80 3.22
CA ARG A 221 -6.78 -3.74 2.88
C ARG A 221 -5.69 -3.76 3.95
N GLY A 222 -4.84 -4.78 3.89
CA GLY A 222 -3.64 -4.92 4.74
C GLY A 222 -3.85 -5.63 6.07
N ARG A 223 -5.06 -6.14 6.35
CA ARG A 223 -5.32 -7.12 7.42
C ARG A 223 -6.44 -8.08 7.01
N LEU A 224 -6.43 -9.26 7.64
CA LEU A 224 -7.49 -10.26 7.53
C LEU A 224 -8.64 -9.88 8.48
N THR A 225 -9.35 -8.78 8.19
CA THR A 225 -10.45 -8.27 9.03
C THR A 225 -11.79 -8.30 8.29
N SER A 226 -12.87 -8.60 9.01
CA SER A 226 -14.23 -8.54 8.47
C SER A 226 -14.55 -7.18 7.83
N GLY A 227 -15.20 -7.19 6.67
CA GLY A 227 -15.51 -6.00 5.88
C GLY A 227 -14.38 -5.52 4.96
N GLY A 228 -13.15 -5.99 5.20
CA GLY A 228 -12.00 -5.77 4.32
C GLY A 228 -12.06 -6.62 3.05
N GLN A 229 -11.19 -6.29 2.09
CA GLN A 229 -11.00 -7.07 0.88
C GLN A 229 -10.37 -8.42 1.21
N ALA A 230 -10.81 -9.48 0.53
CA ALA A 230 -10.25 -10.82 0.64
C ALA A 230 -8.89 -10.94 -0.09
N ASP A 231 -7.89 -10.22 0.42
CA ASP A 231 -6.51 -10.24 -0.06
C ASP A 231 -5.62 -10.95 0.95
N TYR A 232 -4.98 -12.04 0.56
CA TYR A 232 -4.12 -12.83 1.43
C TYR A 232 -3.10 -13.65 0.65
N ASN A 233 -2.02 -14.02 1.33
CA ASN A 233 -0.94 -14.83 0.80
C ASN A 233 -0.86 -16.16 1.55
N LEU A 234 -0.46 -17.22 0.85
CA LEU A 234 -0.23 -18.54 1.42
C LEU A 234 1.25 -18.93 1.22
N PHE A 235 1.88 -19.40 2.30
CA PHE A 235 3.26 -19.88 2.35
C PHE A 235 3.27 -21.31 2.86
N TRP A 236 4.07 -22.20 2.29
CA TRP A 236 4.24 -23.54 2.86
C TRP A 236 4.82 -23.46 4.28
N LYS A 237 4.24 -24.22 5.20
CA LYS A 237 4.85 -24.48 6.52
C LYS A 237 6.08 -25.36 6.28
N THR A 238 7.28 -24.81 6.43
CA THR A 238 8.51 -25.62 6.48
C THR A 238 8.70 -26.17 7.89
N GLN A 239 9.27 -27.37 8.05
CA GLN A 239 9.39 -28.05 9.34
C GLN A 239 10.25 -27.32 10.39
N HIS A 240 10.97 -26.26 10.00
CA HIS A 240 11.84 -25.47 10.88
C HIS A 240 11.28 -24.12 11.34
N SER A 241 10.10 -23.69 10.86
CA SER A 241 9.61 -22.32 11.09
C SER A 241 8.73 -22.15 12.34
N LEU A 242 8.69 -23.14 13.25
CA LEU A 242 7.69 -23.16 14.31
C LEU A 242 8.04 -22.41 15.61
N ILE A 243 9.30 -22.09 15.94
CA ILE A 243 9.57 -21.61 17.33
C ILE A 243 10.58 -20.44 17.46
N ASP A 244 11.56 -20.21 16.58
CA ASP A 244 12.61 -19.18 16.85
C ASP A 244 13.00 -18.24 15.67
N GLU A 245 12.32 -18.31 14.51
CA GLU A 245 12.73 -17.55 13.31
C GLU A 245 11.76 -16.45 12.86
N GLN A 246 10.76 -16.09 13.68
CA GLN A 246 9.88 -14.95 13.36
C GLN A 246 10.65 -13.61 13.31
N GLU A 247 11.75 -13.48 14.07
CA GLU A 247 12.68 -12.34 13.97
C GLU A 247 13.62 -12.44 12.74
N LYS A 248 13.80 -13.62 12.14
CA LYS A 248 14.62 -13.82 10.92
C LYS A 248 13.85 -13.75 9.61
N PHE A 249 12.52 -13.86 9.63
CA PHE A 249 11.67 -13.53 8.48
C PHE A 249 11.76 -12.04 8.09
N ILE A 250 12.37 -11.22 8.94
CA ILE A 250 12.60 -9.78 8.74
C ILE A 250 13.67 -9.51 7.67
N TYR A 251 14.55 -10.47 7.32
CA TYR A 251 15.71 -10.17 6.46
C TYR A 251 15.55 -10.47 4.96
N HIS A 252 14.55 -11.25 4.55
CA HIS A 252 14.20 -11.40 3.13
C HIS A 252 12.69 -11.58 3.01
N ASN A 253 11.98 -10.57 2.48
CA ASN A 253 10.54 -10.63 2.20
C ASN A 253 10.16 -11.98 1.57
N PRO A 254 9.53 -12.91 2.32
CA PRO A 254 9.32 -14.26 1.83
C PRO A 254 8.39 -14.20 0.63
N VAL A 255 8.71 -14.98 -0.40
CA VAL A 255 7.93 -15.04 -1.62
C VAL A 255 6.79 -16.05 -1.45
N PRO A 256 5.52 -15.65 -1.61
CA PRO A 256 4.40 -16.56 -1.37
C PRO A 256 4.27 -17.63 -2.45
N ASN A 257 3.71 -18.77 -2.03
CA ASN A 257 3.33 -19.85 -2.94
C ASN A 257 2.02 -19.55 -3.65
N VAL A 258 1.08 -18.88 -2.97
CA VAL A 258 -0.18 -18.46 -3.57
C VAL A 258 -0.50 -17.04 -3.15
N THR A 259 -0.93 -16.22 -4.10
CA THR A 259 -1.44 -14.87 -3.83
C THR A 259 -2.89 -14.80 -4.26
N ILE A 260 -3.74 -14.43 -3.31
CA ILE A 260 -5.17 -14.24 -3.48
C ILE A 260 -5.43 -12.74 -3.43
N MET A 261 -6.08 -12.21 -4.47
CA MET A 261 -6.50 -10.82 -4.55
C MET A 261 -7.98 -10.77 -4.88
N ASN A 262 -8.74 -9.98 -4.13
CA ASN A 262 -10.19 -9.85 -4.27
C ASN A 262 -10.92 -11.22 -4.21
N GLY A 263 -10.46 -12.14 -3.36
CA GLY A 263 -11.02 -13.49 -3.21
C GLY A 263 -10.75 -14.43 -4.39
N GLN A 264 -9.85 -14.07 -5.29
CA GLN A 264 -9.47 -14.86 -6.47
C GLN A 264 -7.98 -15.16 -6.47
N VAL A 265 -7.61 -16.37 -6.86
CA VAL A 265 -6.21 -16.77 -7.01
C VAL A 265 -5.61 -15.99 -8.19
N LYS A 266 -4.59 -15.19 -7.91
CA LYS A 266 -3.85 -14.43 -8.93
C LYS A 266 -2.55 -15.10 -9.36
N GLN A 267 -1.85 -15.71 -8.41
CA GLN A 267 -0.63 -16.47 -8.71
C GLN A 267 -0.57 -17.76 -7.91
N VAL A 268 0.04 -18.77 -8.51
CA VAL A 268 0.43 -20.03 -7.87
C VAL A 268 1.87 -20.34 -8.28
N ASN A 269 2.74 -20.58 -7.30
CA ASN A 269 4.15 -20.95 -7.46
C ASN A 269 4.86 -20.09 -8.53
N GLN A 270 4.78 -18.76 -8.37
CA GLN A 270 5.38 -17.75 -9.24
C GLN A 270 4.78 -17.65 -10.65
N THR A 271 3.68 -18.36 -10.92
CA THR A 271 2.95 -18.31 -12.19
C THR A 271 1.65 -17.54 -12.02
N LEU A 272 1.46 -16.48 -12.82
CA LEU A 272 0.20 -15.75 -12.85
C LEU A 272 -0.88 -16.60 -13.51
N VAL A 273 -1.93 -16.90 -12.75
CA VAL A 273 -3.09 -17.70 -13.20
C VAL A 273 -4.17 -16.78 -13.79
N ASP A 274 -4.32 -15.58 -13.24
CA ASP A 274 -5.28 -14.60 -13.72
C ASP A 274 -4.61 -13.25 -14.01
N ARG A 275 -4.67 -12.85 -15.29
CA ARG A 275 -4.10 -11.59 -15.81
C ARG A 275 -5.15 -10.52 -16.06
N LYS A 276 -6.38 -10.70 -15.58
CA LYS A 276 -7.41 -9.65 -15.67
C LYS A 276 -6.87 -8.35 -15.08
N PRO A 277 -7.08 -7.21 -15.77
CA PRO A 277 -6.70 -5.92 -15.26
C PRO A 277 -7.25 -5.68 -13.85
N GLY A 278 -6.39 -5.15 -12.99
CA GLY A 278 -6.79 -4.63 -11.69
C GLY A 278 -7.50 -3.29 -11.83
N THR A 279 -7.88 -2.73 -10.69
CA THR A 279 -8.64 -1.48 -10.62
C THR A 279 -7.82 -0.37 -9.97
N HIS A 280 -7.99 0.85 -10.45
CA HIS A 280 -7.53 2.04 -9.75
C HIS A 280 -8.41 2.26 -8.51
N ILE A 281 -7.81 2.27 -7.33
CA ILE A 281 -8.49 2.48 -6.06
C ILE A 281 -8.19 3.88 -5.55
N GLN A 282 -9.22 4.54 -5.04
CA GLN A 282 -9.11 5.86 -4.41
C GLN A 282 -9.41 5.76 -2.92
N VAL A 283 -8.65 6.50 -2.12
CA VAL A 283 -8.93 6.65 -0.70
C VAL A 283 -10.17 7.54 -0.52
N LYS A 284 -11.19 6.96 0.11
CA LYS A 284 -12.46 7.63 0.41
C LYS A 284 -12.36 8.50 1.65
N LEU A 285 -11.75 7.99 2.73
CA LEU A 285 -11.52 8.73 3.98
C LEU A 285 -10.13 8.41 4.57
N HIS A 286 -9.37 9.46 4.86
CA HIS A 286 -8.10 9.39 5.58
C HIS A 286 -8.34 9.60 7.08
N LYS A 287 -7.61 8.88 7.96
CA LYS A 287 -7.72 9.00 9.43
C LYS A 287 -9.13 8.88 10.02
N HIS A 288 -10.03 8.13 9.38
CA HIS A 288 -11.35 7.87 9.98
C HIS A 288 -11.28 6.85 11.14
N PHE A 289 -10.20 6.07 11.20
CA PHE A 289 -9.97 5.03 12.19
C PHE A 289 -8.63 5.30 12.89
N VAL A 290 -8.62 6.35 13.71
CA VAL A 290 -7.55 6.63 14.69
C VAL A 290 -8.04 6.14 16.04
#